data_AF-A0AB34U5M7-F1
#
_entry.id   AF-A0AB34U5M7-F1
#
_cell.length_a   1.000
_cell.length_b   1.000
_cell.length_c   1.000
_cell.angle_alpha   90.00
_cell.angle_beta   90.00
_cell.angle_gamma   90.00
#
_symmetry.space_group_name_H-M   'P 1'
#
loop_
_entity.id
_entity.type
_entity.pdbx_description
1 polymer ?
#
loop_
_entity_poly.entity_id
_entity_poly.type
_entity_poly.pdbx_seq_one_letter_code
_entity_poly.pdbx_strand_id
1 'polypeptide(L)' 'MSNCSCNEFDHLFTVTDALNNTMLERKPDGEVLRINHPDGTHETFTYNELGQVLTHTDGKGQTT' A
#
# COMPACT_ATOMS: atom_id res chain seq x y z
N MET A 1 -14.67 17.79 5.43
CA MET A 1 -15.05 16.53 6.10
C MET A 1 -14.80 15.43 5.08
N SER A 2 -13.64 14.78 5.14
CA SER A 2 -13.27 13.73 4.19
C SER A 2 -14.08 12.48 4.50
N ASN A 3 -15.05 12.19 3.64
CA ASN A 3 -15.95 11.06 3.74
C ASN A 3 -15.18 9.79 3.34
N CYS A 4 -14.69 9.02 4.31
CA CYS A 4 -14.06 7.72 4.08
C CYS A 4 -15.15 6.65 4.15
N SER A 5 -15.59 6.16 3.00
CA SER A 5 -16.49 5.00 2.91
C SER A 5 -15.66 3.74 3.18
N CYS A 6 -15.51 3.44 4.47
CA CYS A 6 -14.83 2.28 5.00
C CYS A 6 -15.73 1.03 4.85
N ASN A 7 -15.43 0.12 3.92
CA ASN A 7 -16.13 -1.16 3.71
C ASN A 7 -15.28 -2.37 4.16
N GLU A 8 -15.95 -3.25 4.91
CA GLU A 8 -15.50 -4.21 5.92
C GLU A 8 -14.44 -5.30 5.59
N PHE A 9 -13.63 -5.20 4.51
CA PHE A 9 -12.63 -6.25 4.22
C PHE A 9 -11.24 -5.84 3.75
N ASP A 10 -11.01 -4.62 3.27
CA ASP A 10 -9.66 -4.20 2.84
C ASP A 10 -9.73 -2.70 2.57
N HIS A 11 -9.53 -1.89 3.60
CA HIS A 11 -9.84 -0.46 3.54
C HIS A 11 -8.73 0.28 2.81
N LEU A 12 -8.81 0.26 1.49
CA LEU A 12 -7.94 0.91 0.52
C LEU A 12 -7.85 2.44 0.75
N PHE A 13 -6.90 2.90 1.57
CA PHE A 13 -6.60 4.33 1.68
C PHE A 13 -5.66 4.78 0.58
N THR A 14 -6.21 5.23 -0.55
CA THR A 14 -5.42 5.89 -1.60
C THR A 14 -4.87 7.22 -1.09
N VAL A 15 -3.59 7.25 -0.78
CA VAL A 15 -2.87 8.50 -0.50
C VAL A 15 -2.05 8.86 -1.72
N THR A 16 -2.35 10.00 -2.31
CA THR A 16 -1.57 10.62 -3.39
C THR A 16 -0.63 11.66 -2.78
N ASP A 17 0.67 11.47 -2.90
CA ASP A 17 1.65 12.43 -2.41
C ASP A 17 1.69 13.71 -3.27
N ALA A 18 2.09 14.85 -2.69
CA ALA A 18 1.92 16.20 -3.22
C ALA A 18 2.73 16.51 -4.49
N LEU A 19 3.53 15.55 -4.97
CA LEU A 19 4.36 15.68 -6.18
C LEU A 19 3.92 14.77 -7.34
N ASN A 20 2.71 14.18 -7.29
CA ASN A 20 2.08 13.36 -8.35
C ASN A 20 2.86 12.06 -8.63
N ASN A 21 2.48 10.88 -8.11
CA ASN A 21 1.33 10.09 -8.57
C ASN A 21 1.34 8.70 -7.88
N THR A 22 1.98 8.58 -6.72
CA THR A 22 2.09 7.28 -6.05
C THR A 22 0.81 7.02 -5.27
N MET A 23 0.18 5.86 -5.52
CA MET A 23 -1.04 5.42 -4.82
C MET A 23 -0.68 4.33 -3.83
N LEU A 24 -0.87 4.63 -2.55
CA LEU A 24 -0.65 3.68 -1.46
C LEU A 24 -1.95 2.92 -1.16
N GLU A 25 -1.80 1.64 -0.84
CA GLU A 25 -2.85 0.78 -0.32
C GLU A 25 -2.42 0.38 1.08
N ARG A 26 -3.25 0.66 2.09
CA ARG A 26 -2.87 0.51 3.51
C ARG A 26 -3.95 -0.21 4.27
N LYS A 27 -3.58 -1.04 5.24
CA LYS A 27 -4.48 -1.60 6.24
C LYS A 27 -4.94 -0.52 7.24
N PRO A 28 -6.02 -0.78 7.99
CA PRO A 28 -6.50 0.13 9.04
C PRO A 28 -5.51 0.35 10.19
N ASP A 29 -4.62 -0.62 10.42
CA ASP A 29 -3.52 -0.56 11.39
C ASP A 29 -2.37 0.38 10.95
N GLY A 30 -2.38 0.84 9.69
CA GLY A 30 -1.39 1.74 9.11
C GLY A 30 -0.32 1.05 8.26
N GLU A 31 -0.35 -0.29 8.14
CA GLU A 31 0.61 -1.04 7.31
C GLU A 31 0.34 -0.85 5.81
N VAL A 32 1.40 -0.68 5.01
CA VAL A 32 1.27 -0.45 3.56
C VAL A 32 1.30 -1.80 2.83
N LEU A 33 0.19 -2.21 2.24
CA LEU A 33 0.09 -3.45 1.47
C LEU A 33 0.70 -3.32 0.07
N ARG A 34 0.47 -2.17 -0.57
CA ARG A 34 0.87 -1.96 -1.96
C ARG A 34 1.14 -0.50 -2.26
N ILE A 35 2.10 -0.27 -3.14
CA ILE A 35 2.51 1.05 -3.63
C ILE A 35 2.44 0.99 -5.14
N ASN A 36 1.58 1.79 -5.77
CA ASN A 36 1.52 1.92 -7.22
C ASN A 36 2.25 3.19 -7.64
N HIS A 37 3.24 3.06 -8.51
CA HIS A 37 4.07 4.16 -9.00
C HIS A 37 3.52 4.73 -10.31
N PRO A 38 3.79 6.03 -10.61
CA PRO A 38 3.40 6.66 -11.88
C PRO A 38 3.93 5.96 -13.13
N ASP A 39 5.07 5.30 -13.02
CA ASP A 39 5.74 4.61 -14.13
C ASP A 39 5.06 3.28 -14.49
N GLY A 40 3.98 2.91 -13.79
CA GLY A 40 3.23 1.68 -13.96
C GLY A 40 3.79 0.50 -13.16
N THR A 41 4.91 0.70 -12.47
CA THR A 41 5.44 -0.30 -11.54
C THR A 41 4.67 -0.27 -10.22
N HIS A 42 4.75 -1.36 -9.46
CA HIS A 42 4.12 -1.44 -8.15
C HIS A 42 4.95 -2.28 -7.20
N GLU A 43 4.93 -1.91 -5.93
CA GLU A 43 5.56 -2.67 -4.86
C GLU A 43 4.47 -3.29 -3.98
N THR A 44 4.70 -4.50 -3.49
CA THR A 44 3.79 -5.18 -2.55
C THR A 44 4.53 -5.66 -1.32
N PHE A 45 3.89 -5.55 -0.17
CA PHE A 45 4.45 -5.93 1.11
C PHE A 45 3.51 -6.91 1.82
N THR A 46 4.08 -7.93 2.43
CA THR A 46 3.36 -8.80 3.37
C THR A 46 3.95 -8.64 4.75
N TYR A 47 3.12 -8.82 5.78
CA TYR A 47 3.50 -8.61 7.17
C TYR A 47 3.17 -9.84 8.00
N ASN A 48 3.98 -10.11 9.01
CA ASN A 48 3.66 -11.08 10.06
C ASN A 48 2.70 -10.49 11.10
N GLU A 49 2.26 -11.30 12.07
CA GLU A 49 1.34 -10.86 13.15
C GLU A 49 1.90 -9.77 14.07
N LEU A 50 3.22 -9.53 14.02
CA LEU A 50 3.92 -8.48 14.76
C LEU A 50 4.09 -7.19 13.95
N GLY A 51 3.57 -7.16 12.72
CA GLY A 51 3.68 -6.04 11.79
C GLY A 51 5.07 -5.84 11.19
N GLN A 52 5.86 -6.91 11.13
CA GLN A 52 7.16 -6.90 10.47
C GLN A 52 7.00 -7.41 9.04
N VAL A 53 7.71 -6.79 8.10
CA VAL A 53 7.71 -7.19 6.70
C VAL A 53 8.22 -8.64 6.58
N LEU A 54 7.37 -9.51 6.05
CA LEU A 54 7.68 -10.90 5.74
C LEU A 54 8.22 -11.04 4.32
N THR A 55 7.59 -10.34 3.37
CA THR A 55 8.08 -10.25 1.98
C THR A 55 7.88 -8.84 1.45
N HIS A 56 8.86 -8.37 0.68
CA HIS A 56 8.75 -7.15 -0.11
C HIS A 56 9.04 -7.47 -1.56
N THR A 57 8.05 -7.24 -2.43
CA THR A 57 8.24 -7.33 -3.88
C THR A 57 8.32 -5.93 -4.46
N ASP A 58 9.40 -5.61 -5.14
CA ASP A 58 9.60 -4.30 -5.76
C ASP A 58 8.92 -4.17 -7.13
N GLY A 59 8.98 -2.97 -7.71
CA GLY A 59 8.43 -2.65 -9.03
C GLY A 59 8.97 -3.45 -10.22
N LYS A 60 10.07 -4.18 -10.03
CA LYS A 60 10.68 -5.09 -11.01
C LYS A 60 10.31 -6.55 -10.75
N GLY A 61 9.46 -6.82 -9.76
CA GLY A 61 9.03 -8.17 -9.38
C GLY A 61 10.07 -8.94 -8.58
N GLN A 62 11.08 -8.28 -8.02
CA GLN A 62 12.06 -8.93 -7.16
C GLN A 62 11.54 -8.95 -5.72
N THR A 63 11.47 -10.15 -5.13
CA THR A 63 11.01 -10.36 -3.75
C THR A 63 12.19 -10.56 -2.81
N THR A 64 12.17 -9.88 -1.67
CA THR A 64 13.14 -10.01 -0.56
C THR A 64 12.46 -10.30 0.76
#